data_AF-A0A2V5JVQ1-F1
#
_entry.id   AF-A0A2V5JVQ1-F1
#
_cell.length_a   1.000
_cell.length_b   1.000
_cell.length_c   1.000
_cell.angle_alpha   90.00
_cell.angle_beta   90.00
_cell.angle_gamma   90.00
#
_symmetry.space_group_name_H-M   'P 1'
#
loop_
_entity.id
_entity.type
_entity.pdbx_description
1 polymer ?
#
loop_
_entity_poly.entity_id
_entity_poly.type
_entity_poly.pdbx_seq_one_letter_code
_entity_poly.pdbx_strand_id
1 'polypeptide(L)'
;MKKRRAPLAYLSMRALAFSLIALLSVVDLAWSQGSATPSGQASAAPSAPAAGLPMFRPVLIGQGPSALINRIDEQDVVRKGQKDALVMFLCAVKKDGEVEWSATYGGTPDSDFLKQELQRRISPAVNPRFIPAVHDHQLVDAIYYGTVTFRVVNGKPRLRIFSNQEAGELEKEHDFIGPQPFFGDGSGFTGLHYPPMESGRVQVDGKVELKMKVDATGNLQEINVVSENPPLLGFGDAALKDFREAKFIPAFRDGKPVECEVTLPVFYKAAGL
;
A
#
# COMPACT_ATOMS: atom_id res chain seq x y z
N MET A 1 15.55 -51.52 7.02
CA MET A 1 15.99 -51.68 5.61
C MET A 1 14.97 -51.00 4.68
N LYS A 2 15.35 -50.60 3.46
CA LYS A 2 14.48 -49.85 2.52
C LYS A 2 13.56 -50.78 1.70
N LYS A 3 12.33 -50.32 1.40
CA LYS A 3 11.68 -50.42 0.08
C LYS A 3 10.37 -49.61 0.04
N ARG A 4 10.46 -48.30 -0.29
CA ARG A 4 9.32 -47.57 -0.87
C ARG A 4 9.12 -48.07 -2.31
N ARG A 5 7.89 -48.10 -2.80
CA ARG A 5 7.54 -48.27 -4.22
C ARG A 5 6.73 -47.05 -4.67
N ALA A 6 6.98 -46.59 -5.89
CA ALA A 6 6.20 -45.57 -6.57
C ALA A 6 6.17 -45.91 -8.08
N PRO A 7 5.06 -45.68 -8.79
CA PRO A 7 5.06 -45.51 -10.24
C PRO A 7 5.55 -44.09 -10.58
N LEU A 8 6.47 -43.89 -11.53
CA LEU A 8 6.20 -43.87 -12.98
C LEU A 8 5.04 -42.91 -13.30
N ALA A 9 5.28 -41.60 -13.48
CA ALA A 9 6.00 -40.96 -14.60
C ALA A 9 5.30 -41.16 -15.96
N TYR A 10 4.86 -40.06 -16.56
CA TYR A 10 4.44 -39.98 -17.96
C TYR A 10 5.32 -38.98 -18.72
N LEU A 11 5.46 -39.17 -20.03
CA LEU A 11 6.57 -38.59 -20.81
C LEU A 11 6.24 -37.25 -21.49
N SER A 12 7.30 -36.58 -21.94
CA SER A 12 7.26 -35.32 -22.67
C SER A 12 7.37 -35.51 -24.20
N MET A 13 6.74 -34.61 -24.95
CA MET A 13 7.11 -34.21 -26.32
C MET A 13 6.97 -32.69 -26.39
N ARG A 14 8.04 -31.94 -26.69
CA ARG A 14 8.54 -31.62 -28.05
C ARG A 14 7.46 -30.89 -28.88
N ALA A 15 7.48 -29.56 -28.95
CA ALA A 15 8.47 -28.67 -29.58
C ALA A 15 8.34 -28.63 -31.11
N LEU A 16 7.96 -27.45 -31.60
CA LEU A 16 7.98 -27.04 -33.01
C LEU A 16 8.44 -25.58 -33.04
N ALA A 17 9.47 -25.30 -33.82
CA ALA A 17 10.00 -23.96 -34.02
C ALA A 17 10.20 -23.73 -35.52
N PHE A 18 9.72 -22.59 -36.01
CA PHE A 18 9.97 -22.14 -37.37
C PHE A 18 10.24 -20.63 -37.36
N SER A 19 11.51 -20.27 -37.54
CA SER A 19 11.90 -18.93 -37.96
C SER A 19 11.75 -18.81 -39.46
N LEU A 20 11.33 -17.65 -39.96
CA LEU A 20 11.65 -17.24 -41.32
C LEU A 20 12.04 -15.77 -41.33
N ILE A 21 13.25 -15.49 -41.80
CA ILE A 21 13.76 -14.15 -42.05
C ILE A 21 13.76 -13.94 -43.56
N ALA A 22 13.27 -12.79 -44.01
CA ALA A 22 13.46 -12.29 -45.36
C ALA A 22 13.91 -10.82 -45.27
N LEU A 23 14.84 -10.45 -46.15
CA LEU A 23 15.51 -9.14 -46.22
C LEU A 23 15.69 -8.76 -47.70
N LEU A 24 16.23 -7.58 -47.99
CA LEU A 24 16.46 -6.97 -49.32
C LEU A 24 15.22 -6.26 -49.91
N SER A 25 15.32 -5.12 -50.59
CA SER A 25 16.48 -4.24 -50.87
C SER A 25 16.06 -2.79 -51.22
N VAL A 26 17.03 -1.86 -51.15
CA VAL A 26 17.01 -0.50 -51.73
C VAL A 26 17.18 -0.55 -53.28
N VAL A 27 16.96 0.51 -54.07
CA VAL A 27 16.91 1.97 -53.78
C VAL A 27 15.52 2.59 -54.12
N ASP A 28 15.26 3.72 -54.80
CA ASP A 28 16.04 4.71 -55.60
C ASP A 28 15.44 6.14 -55.52
N LEU A 29 16.03 7.11 -56.22
CA LEU A 29 15.95 8.55 -55.95
C LEU A 29 15.12 9.35 -56.99
N ALA A 30 14.36 10.35 -56.53
CA ALA A 30 13.84 11.44 -57.36
C ALA A 30 13.73 12.76 -56.57
N TRP A 31 14.05 13.90 -57.19
CA TRP A 31 14.08 15.22 -56.54
C TRP A 31 12.78 16.03 -56.71
N SER A 32 12.53 16.94 -55.77
CA SER A 32 11.91 18.24 -56.07
C SER A 32 12.59 19.34 -55.27
N GLN A 33 12.82 20.48 -55.91
CA GLN A 33 13.19 21.74 -55.26
C GLN A 33 11.90 22.39 -54.71
N GLY A 34 11.92 23.33 -53.76
CA GLY A 34 13.04 23.87 -52.99
C GLY A 34 12.75 25.32 -52.58
N SER A 35 12.87 25.64 -51.29
CA SER A 35 12.81 27.02 -50.78
C SER A 35 13.55 27.12 -49.44
N ALA A 36 14.38 28.15 -49.29
CA ALA A 36 15.20 28.33 -48.10
C ALA A 36 14.56 29.33 -47.13
N THR A 37 14.47 28.96 -45.86
CA THR A 37 14.31 29.89 -44.73
C THR A 37 15.41 29.63 -43.70
N PRO A 38 15.89 30.64 -42.96
CA PRO A 38 17.06 30.48 -42.11
C PRO A 38 16.82 29.51 -40.95
N SER A 39 17.79 28.63 -40.70
CA SER A 39 17.78 27.74 -39.54
C SER A 39 17.97 28.53 -38.25
N GLY A 40 16.86 28.98 -37.65
CA GLY A 40 16.84 29.37 -36.24
C GLY A 40 17.35 28.19 -35.40
N GLN A 41 18.20 28.47 -34.41
CA GLN A 41 18.72 27.42 -33.53
C GLN A 41 17.56 26.75 -32.81
N ALA A 42 17.33 25.48 -33.15
CA ALA A 42 16.50 24.60 -32.32
C ALA A 42 17.27 24.34 -31.02
N SER A 43 17.09 25.24 -30.04
CA SER A 43 17.47 25.00 -28.66
C SER A 43 16.73 23.74 -28.22
N ALA A 44 17.42 22.61 -28.26
CA ALA A 44 16.99 21.41 -27.58
C ALA A 44 16.85 21.79 -26.10
N ALA A 45 15.61 21.97 -25.65
CA ALA A 45 15.33 22.14 -24.23
C ALA A 45 16.01 20.96 -23.52
N PRO A 46 16.89 21.21 -22.52
CA PRO A 46 17.67 20.15 -21.92
C PRO A 46 16.69 19.10 -21.39
N SER A 47 16.72 17.91 -21.99
CA SER A 47 15.91 16.79 -21.57
C SER A 47 16.18 16.57 -20.09
N ALA A 48 15.19 16.87 -19.24
CA ALA A 48 15.37 16.82 -17.80
C ALA A 48 15.98 15.45 -17.45
N PRO A 49 17.11 15.40 -16.74
CA PRO A 49 17.72 14.12 -16.38
C PRO A 49 16.67 13.30 -15.66
N ALA A 50 16.54 12.01 -16.00
CA ALA A 50 15.54 11.12 -15.43
C ALA A 50 15.68 11.18 -13.90
N ALA A 51 14.75 11.89 -13.26
CA ALA A 51 14.99 12.43 -11.93
C ALA A 51 15.16 11.28 -10.94
N GLY A 52 16.22 11.36 -10.12
CA GLY A 52 16.39 10.45 -9.00
C GLY A 52 15.14 10.47 -8.12
N LEU A 53 14.84 9.34 -7.50
CA LEU A 53 13.74 9.26 -6.54
C LEU A 53 13.96 10.31 -5.43
N PRO A 54 12.90 10.89 -4.84
CA PRO A 54 13.05 11.90 -3.79
C PRO A 54 13.71 11.32 -2.52
N MET A 55 14.08 12.16 -1.56
CA MET A 55 14.55 11.69 -0.25
C MET A 55 13.46 10.82 0.43
N PHE A 56 12.21 11.24 0.35
CA PHE A 56 11.05 10.54 0.88
C PHE A 56 9.87 10.58 -0.10
N ARG A 57 9.12 9.48 -0.18
CA ARG A 57 7.76 9.43 -0.74
C ARG A 57 6.98 8.34 0.01
N PRO A 58 5.78 8.61 0.55
CA PRO A 58 4.97 7.57 1.15
C PRO A 58 4.48 6.59 0.08
N VAL A 59 4.02 5.42 0.50
CA VAL A 59 3.14 4.60 -0.34
C VAL A 59 1.89 5.42 -0.63
N LEU A 60 1.56 5.56 -1.91
CA LEU A 60 0.35 6.24 -2.37
C LEU A 60 -0.59 5.23 -3.05
N ILE A 61 -1.89 5.52 -3.04
CA ILE A 61 -2.87 4.78 -3.81
C ILE A 61 -2.49 4.84 -5.30
N GLY A 62 -2.59 3.69 -5.99
CA GLY A 62 -2.32 3.61 -7.43
C GLY A 62 -3.23 4.52 -8.26
N GLN A 63 -2.91 4.65 -9.54
CA GLN A 63 -3.67 5.46 -10.51
C GLN A 63 -4.22 4.58 -11.64
N GLY A 64 -5.29 5.06 -12.30
CA GLY A 64 -5.95 4.32 -13.38
C GLY A 64 -6.76 3.09 -12.91
N PRO A 65 -7.15 2.18 -13.82
CA PRO A 65 -8.13 1.12 -13.54
C PRO A 65 -7.71 0.08 -12.48
N SER A 66 -6.41 -0.06 -12.19
CA SER A 66 -5.90 -0.99 -11.18
C SER A 66 -5.85 -0.42 -9.75
N ALA A 67 -6.12 0.88 -9.59
CA ALA A 67 -6.19 1.59 -8.31
C ALA A 67 -7.34 1.07 -7.42
N LEU A 68 -7.12 1.03 -6.10
CA LEU A 68 -8.11 0.50 -5.14
C LEU A 68 -9.48 1.19 -5.23
N ILE A 69 -9.51 2.53 -5.31
CA ILE A 69 -10.74 3.32 -5.43
C ILE A 69 -11.57 2.91 -6.66
N ASN A 70 -10.93 2.75 -7.82
CA ASN A 70 -11.57 2.41 -9.10
C ASN A 70 -12.01 0.94 -9.18
N ARG A 71 -11.77 0.15 -8.13
CA ARG A 71 -12.07 -1.28 -8.08
C ARG A 71 -13.17 -1.63 -7.09
N ILE A 72 -13.55 -0.74 -6.18
CA ILE A 72 -14.64 -0.99 -5.21
C ILE A 72 -15.98 -0.83 -5.92
N ASP A 73 -16.85 -1.85 -5.85
CA ASP A 73 -18.17 -1.80 -6.48
C ASP A 73 -19.16 -1.03 -5.60
N GLU A 74 -19.13 0.29 -5.69
CA GLU A 74 -20.02 1.19 -4.93
C GLU A 74 -21.51 0.87 -5.13
N GLN A 75 -21.91 0.38 -6.32
CA GLN A 75 -23.32 0.11 -6.64
C GLN A 75 -23.80 -1.21 -6.04
N ASP A 76 -22.98 -2.27 -6.07
CA ASP A 76 -23.26 -3.51 -5.33
C ASP A 76 -23.29 -3.28 -3.81
N VAL A 77 -22.40 -2.42 -3.31
CA VAL A 77 -22.36 -2.03 -1.90
C VAL A 77 -23.65 -1.30 -1.47
N VAL A 78 -24.14 -0.30 -2.23
CA VAL A 78 -25.49 0.29 -1.97
C VAL A 78 -26.59 -0.77 -2.09
N ARG A 79 -26.56 -1.61 -3.13
CA ARG A 79 -27.59 -2.64 -3.39
C ARG A 79 -27.74 -3.66 -2.26
N LYS A 80 -26.65 -3.97 -1.55
CA LYS A 80 -26.66 -4.82 -0.34
C LYS A 80 -27.27 -4.14 0.89
N GLY A 81 -27.52 -2.83 0.84
CA GLY A 81 -28.07 -2.03 1.94
C GLY A 81 -27.03 -1.29 2.76
N GLN A 82 -25.80 -1.13 2.27
CA GLN A 82 -24.76 -0.36 2.96
C GLN A 82 -25.17 1.12 3.08
N LYS A 83 -25.25 1.60 4.33
CA LYS A 83 -25.41 3.02 4.68
C LYS A 83 -24.03 3.69 4.82
N ASP A 84 -24.03 4.98 5.17
CA ASP A 84 -22.85 5.72 5.60
C ASP A 84 -21.98 4.90 6.56
N ALA A 85 -20.70 4.73 6.21
CA ALA A 85 -19.78 3.86 6.92
C ALA A 85 -18.33 4.30 6.76
N LEU A 86 -17.50 3.83 7.70
CA LEU A 86 -16.04 3.95 7.69
C LEU A 86 -15.45 2.57 7.94
N VAL A 87 -14.36 2.21 7.27
CA VAL A 87 -13.54 1.01 7.55
C VAL A 87 -12.06 1.37 7.45
N MET A 88 -11.28 1.00 8.48
CA MET A 88 -9.83 1.13 8.46
C MET A 88 -9.19 -0.12 7.84
N PHE A 89 -8.05 0.07 7.18
CA PHE A 89 -7.28 -1.03 6.62
C PHE A 89 -5.79 -0.70 6.59
N LEU A 90 -4.97 -1.74 6.47
CA LEU A 90 -3.56 -1.59 6.13
C LEU A 90 -3.16 -2.61 5.06
N CYS A 91 -2.10 -2.27 4.32
CA CYS A 91 -1.44 -3.14 3.35
C CYS A 91 0.07 -3.08 3.57
N ALA A 92 0.74 -4.23 3.64
CA ALA A 92 2.18 -4.29 3.39
C ALA A 92 2.39 -4.21 1.87
N VAL A 93 3.04 -3.14 1.41
CA VAL A 93 3.27 -2.85 0.00
C VAL A 93 4.75 -2.98 -0.30
N LYS A 94 5.07 -3.87 -1.25
CA LYS A 94 6.44 -4.07 -1.75
C LYS A 94 6.89 -2.89 -2.61
N LYS A 95 8.20 -2.75 -2.76
CA LYS A 95 8.90 -1.76 -3.60
C LYS A 95 8.58 -1.83 -5.10
N ASP A 96 7.89 -2.89 -5.55
CA ASP A 96 7.32 -3.04 -6.90
C ASP A 96 5.84 -2.59 -7.03
N GLY A 97 5.26 -2.09 -5.93
CA GLY A 97 3.88 -1.60 -5.84
C GLY A 97 2.81 -2.68 -5.60
N GLU A 98 3.19 -3.94 -5.38
CA GLU A 98 2.26 -5.03 -5.04
C GLU A 98 1.98 -5.10 -3.53
N VAL A 99 0.76 -5.50 -3.18
CA VAL A 99 0.41 -5.85 -1.80
C VAL A 99 0.87 -7.28 -1.51
N GLU A 100 1.72 -7.46 -0.50
CA GLU A 100 2.12 -8.77 0.01
C GLU A 100 1.03 -9.36 0.92
N TRP A 101 0.53 -8.55 1.86
CA TRP A 101 -0.59 -8.90 2.73
C TRP A 101 -1.38 -7.65 3.16
N SER A 102 -2.60 -7.86 3.63
CA SER A 102 -3.56 -6.79 3.91
C SER A 102 -4.57 -7.19 4.98
N ALA A 103 -5.02 -6.24 5.80
CA ALA A 103 -6.08 -6.45 6.80
C ALA A 103 -7.10 -5.31 6.82
N THR A 104 -8.38 -5.61 7.06
CA THR A 104 -9.42 -4.63 7.40
C THR A 104 -9.81 -4.75 8.87
N TYR A 105 -9.90 -3.63 9.57
CA TYR A 105 -10.13 -3.59 11.01
C TYR A 105 -10.88 -2.34 11.44
N GLY A 106 -11.33 -2.31 12.70
CA GLY A 106 -12.24 -1.28 13.20
C GLY A 106 -13.48 -1.14 12.30
N GLY A 107 -13.86 0.12 12.09
CA GLY A 107 -15.01 0.55 11.29
C GLY A 107 -16.22 0.94 12.12
N THR A 108 -17.23 1.54 11.47
CA THR A 108 -18.51 1.87 12.10
C THR A 108 -19.39 0.64 12.30
N PRO A 109 -20.44 0.71 13.14
CA PRO A 109 -21.60 -0.17 13.01
C PRO A 109 -22.13 -0.22 11.57
N ASP A 110 -22.82 -1.30 11.21
CA ASP A 110 -23.38 -1.57 9.88
C ASP A 110 -22.36 -1.53 8.70
N SER A 111 -21.04 -1.56 8.95
CA SER A 111 -20.01 -1.42 7.89
C SER A 111 -19.64 -2.71 7.14
N ASP A 112 -20.31 -3.83 7.40
CA ASP A 112 -19.88 -5.16 6.96
C ASP A 112 -19.81 -5.32 5.43
N PHE A 113 -20.73 -4.76 4.66
CA PHE A 113 -20.69 -4.89 3.19
C PHE A 113 -19.53 -4.10 2.57
N LEU A 114 -19.28 -2.89 3.08
CA LEU A 114 -18.10 -2.10 2.73
C LEU A 114 -16.81 -2.82 3.12
N LYS A 115 -16.77 -3.42 4.33
CA LYS A 115 -15.61 -4.15 4.84
C LYS A 115 -15.29 -5.41 4.01
N GLN A 116 -16.32 -6.18 3.64
CA GLN A 116 -16.20 -7.36 2.77
C GLN A 116 -15.71 -6.98 1.37
N GLU A 117 -16.27 -5.93 0.75
CA GLU A 117 -15.83 -5.48 -0.57
C GLU A 117 -14.40 -4.93 -0.51
N LEU A 118 -14.07 -4.10 0.49
CA LEU A 118 -12.73 -3.58 0.69
C LEU A 118 -11.70 -4.71 0.83
N GLN A 119 -11.95 -5.66 1.74
CA GLN A 119 -11.09 -6.83 1.97
C GLN A 119 -10.87 -7.64 0.68
N ARG A 120 -11.91 -7.80 -0.14
CA ARG A 120 -11.83 -8.46 -1.45
C ARG A 120 -10.98 -7.68 -2.46
N ARG A 121 -10.97 -6.34 -2.41
CA ARG A 121 -10.21 -5.49 -3.36
C ARG A 121 -8.78 -5.19 -2.93
N ILE A 122 -8.44 -5.25 -1.64
CA ILE A 122 -7.04 -5.14 -1.14
C ILE A 122 -6.29 -6.47 -1.09
N SER A 123 -6.99 -7.61 -1.21
CA SER A 123 -6.37 -8.94 -1.18
C SER A 123 -5.28 -9.10 -2.25
N PRO A 124 -4.09 -9.63 -1.92
CA PRO A 124 -3.04 -9.97 -2.90
C PRO A 124 -3.55 -10.81 -4.08
N ALA A 125 -4.53 -11.69 -3.84
CA ALA A 125 -5.13 -12.56 -4.85
C ALA A 125 -5.80 -11.83 -6.03
N VAL A 126 -6.11 -10.54 -5.90
CA VAL A 126 -6.62 -9.71 -7.01
C VAL A 126 -5.58 -8.75 -7.58
N ASN A 127 -4.33 -8.76 -7.10
CA ASN A 127 -3.25 -7.87 -7.53
C ASN A 127 -3.67 -6.37 -7.58
N PRO A 128 -4.03 -5.76 -6.42
CA PRO A 128 -4.12 -4.31 -6.32
C PRO A 128 -2.73 -3.68 -6.49
N ARG A 129 -2.68 -2.49 -7.10
CA ARG A 129 -1.43 -1.75 -7.27
C ARG A 129 -1.43 -0.42 -6.53
N PHE A 130 -0.33 -0.18 -5.84
CA PHE A 130 0.02 1.06 -5.16
C PHE A 130 1.24 1.69 -5.85
N ILE A 131 1.48 2.97 -5.60
CA ILE A 131 2.77 3.60 -5.91
C ILE A 131 3.68 3.29 -4.71
N PRO A 132 4.82 2.59 -4.92
CA PRO A 132 5.68 2.15 -3.82
C PRO A 132 6.33 3.31 -3.06
N ALA A 133 6.70 3.04 -1.82
CA ALA A 133 7.44 3.97 -0.97
C ALA A 133 8.82 4.33 -1.53
N VAL A 134 9.35 5.47 -1.08
CA VAL A 134 10.74 5.88 -1.24
C VAL A 134 11.29 6.34 0.10
N HIS A 135 12.47 5.86 0.46
CA HIS A 135 13.29 6.36 1.56
C HIS A 135 14.76 6.39 1.11
N ASP A 136 15.49 7.46 1.43
CA ASP A 136 16.90 7.68 1.06
C ASP A 136 17.17 7.38 -0.44
N HIS A 137 16.36 7.99 -1.30
CA HIS A 137 16.42 7.87 -2.76
C HIS A 137 16.24 6.43 -3.31
N GLN A 138 15.79 5.47 -2.50
CA GLN A 138 15.58 4.07 -2.86
C GLN A 138 14.13 3.63 -2.68
N LEU A 139 13.67 2.67 -3.50
CA LEU A 139 12.36 2.05 -3.33
C LEU A 139 12.40 1.03 -2.19
N VAL A 140 11.52 1.19 -1.20
CA VAL A 140 11.43 0.33 -0.02
C VAL A 140 10.05 -0.34 0.09
N ASP A 141 10.01 -1.48 0.77
CA ASP A 141 8.76 -2.11 1.17
C ASP A 141 8.22 -1.35 2.41
N ALA A 142 6.91 -1.13 2.54
CA ALA A 142 6.35 -0.34 3.64
C ALA A 142 4.89 -0.66 3.99
N ILE A 143 4.46 -0.31 5.21
CA ILE A 143 3.05 -0.44 5.62
C ILE A 143 2.28 0.82 5.24
N TYR A 144 1.36 0.67 4.29
CA TYR A 144 0.35 1.68 3.99
C TYR A 144 -0.82 1.55 4.97
N TYR A 145 -1.10 2.61 5.73
CA TYR A 145 -2.29 2.75 6.55
C TYR A 145 -3.33 3.61 5.82
N GLY A 146 -4.58 3.15 5.77
CA GLY A 146 -5.66 3.88 5.10
C GLY A 146 -7.02 3.75 5.77
N THR A 147 -7.90 4.70 5.44
CA THR A 147 -9.30 4.72 5.85
C THR A 147 -10.18 4.85 4.62
N VAL A 148 -11.13 3.94 4.46
CA VAL A 148 -12.20 4.08 3.48
C VAL A 148 -13.41 4.71 4.17
N THR A 149 -13.97 5.75 3.56
CA THR A 149 -15.27 6.30 3.95
C THR A 149 -16.25 6.16 2.80
N PHE A 150 -17.50 5.84 3.12
CA PHE A 150 -18.59 5.69 2.16
C PHE A 150 -19.78 6.46 2.71
N ARG A 151 -20.44 7.29 1.89
CA ARG A 151 -21.68 7.99 2.26
C ARG A 151 -22.72 7.88 1.15
N VAL A 152 -23.99 7.79 1.49
CA VAL A 152 -25.11 7.67 0.54
C VAL A 152 -25.84 9.01 0.44
N VAL A 153 -25.31 9.91 -0.39
CA VAL A 153 -25.81 11.28 -0.56
C VAL A 153 -26.89 11.30 -1.64
N ASN A 154 -28.13 11.61 -1.25
CA ASN A 154 -29.30 11.65 -2.16
C ASN A 154 -29.46 10.36 -3.00
N GLY A 155 -29.25 9.20 -2.36
CA GLY A 155 -29.32 7.88 -3.00
C GLY A 155 -28.13 7.51 -3.88
N LYS A 156 -27.11 8.37 -4.00
CA LYS A 156 -25.87 8.08 -4.73
C LYS A 156 -24.74 7.77 -3.74
N PRO A 157 -23.91 6.74 -3.97
CA PRO A 157 -22.73 6.53 -3.16
C PRO A 157 -21.69 7.62 -3.40
N ARG A 158 -20.87 7.85 -2.39
CA ARG A 158 -19.68 8.72 -2.40
C ARG A 158 -18.58 8.04 -1.61
N LEU A 159 -17.78 7.22 -2.29
CA LEU A 159 -16.57 6.62 -1.76
C LEU A 159 -15.41 7.64 -1.68
N ARG A 160 -14.59 7.56 -0.62
CA ARG A 160 -13.26 8.15 -0.54
C ARG A 160 -12.30 7.22 0.19
N ILE A 161 -11.01 7.36 -0.10
CA ILE A 161 -9.93 6.69 0.62
C ILE A 161 -8.93 7.75 1.06
N PHE A 162 -8.61 7.78 2.36
CA PHE A 162 -7.60 8.65 2.96
C PHE A 162 -6.39 7.81 3.36
N SER A 163 -5.18 8.37 3.21
CA SER A 163 -3.91 7.71 3.56
C SER A 163 -3.49 8.00 5.02
N ASN A 164 -4.48 8.08 5.91
CA ASN A 164 -4.31 8.27 7.35
C ASN A 164 -5.49 7.59 8.10
N GLN A 165 -5.40 7.53 9.43
CA GLN A 165 -6.45 7.00 10.32
C GLN A 165 -6.85 7.99 11.43
N GLU A 166 -6.42 9.26 11.31
CA GLU A 166 -6.62 10.31 12.33
C GLU A 166 -8.01 10.93 12.24
N ALA A 167 -8.85 10.70 13.25
CA ALA A 167 -10.24 11.16 13.26
C ALA A 167 -10.41 12.66 12.91
N GLY A 168 -9.53 13.52 13.43
CA GLY A 168 -9.57 14.98 13.21
C GLY A 168 -9.05 15.47 11.85
N GLU A 169 -8.42 14.61 11.05
CA GLU A 169 -8.07 14.87 9.63
C GLU A 169 -9.14 14.26 8.71
N LEU A 170 -9.67 13.08 9.06
CA LEU A 170 -10.78 12.41 8.38
C LEU A 170 -12.09 13.20 8.42
N GLU A 171 -12.42 13.84 9.55
CA GLU A 171 -13.60 14.70 9.70
C GLU A 171 -13.54 15.91 8.76
N LYS A 172 -12.37 16.52 8.64
CA LYS A 172 -12.11 17.70 7.79
C LYS A 172 -11.83 17.36 6.33
N GLU A 173 -11.78 16.06 6.01
CA GLU A 173 -11.51 15.51 4.68
C GLU A 173 -10.18 16.02 4.07
N HIS A 174 -9.17 16.26 4.92
CA HIS A 174 -7.85 16.81 4.56
C HIS A 174 -6.98 15.86 3.71
N ASP A 175 -5.93 16.41 3.11
CA ASP A 175 -4.92 15.73 2.28
C ASP A 175 -3.87 14.92 3.08
N PHE A 176 -3.88 15.02 4.41
CA PHE A 176 -2.86 14.47 5.30
C PHE A 176 -2.59 12.99 5.06
N ILE A 177 -1.31 12.65 4.94
CA ILE A 177 -0.81 11.27 4.88
C ILE A 177 -0.09 10.99 6.19
N GLY A 178 -0.51 9.93 6.90
CA GLY A 178 0.14 9.52 8.15
C GLY A 178 1.56 9.00 7.92
N PRO A 179 2.41 8.97 8.97
CA PRO A 179 3.74 8.38 8.87
C PRO A 179 3.64 6.88 8.58
N GLN A 180 4.59 6.33 7.81
CA GLN A 180 4.54 4.93 7.36
C GLN A 180 5.84 4.21 7.73
N PRO A 181 5.79 3.13 8.53
CA PRO A 181 6.98 2.32 8.80
C PRO A 181 7.38 1.56 7.53
N PHE A 182 8.67 1.47 7.27
CA PHE A 182 9.24 0.81 6.09
C PHE A 182 10.18 -0.33 6.50
N PHE A 183 10.53 -1.21 5.57
CA PHE A 183 11.46 -2.32 5.79
C PHE A 183 12.78 -2.07 5.05
N GLY A 184 13.88 -2.50 5.66
CA GLY A 184 15.22 -2.38 5.09
C GLY A 184 16.21 -1.69 6.03
N ASP A 185 17.42 -1.45 5.52
CA ASP A 185 18.52 -0.86 6.28
C ASP A 185 18.16 0.54 6.79
N GLY A 186 18.57 0.85 8.01
CA GLY A 186 18.28 2.13 8.67
C GLY A 186 16.84 2.32 9.18
N SER A 187 15.91 1.39 8.88
CA SER A 187 14.54 1.45 9.42
C SER A 187 14.46 1.08 10.90
N GLY A 188 14.95 -0.10 11.29
CA GLY A 188 14.69 -0.67 12.62
C GLY A 188 13.32 -1.32 12.80
N PHE A 189 12.31 -0.98 11.98
CA PHE A 189 11.05 -1.72 11.93
C PHE A 189 11.26 -3.10 11.30
N THR A 190 10.75 -4.15 11.95
CA THR A 190 10.92 -5.55 11.54
C THR A 190 9.61 -6.29 11.28
N GLY A 191 8.46 -5.59 11.40
CA GLY A 191 7.12 -6.16 11.27
C GLY A 191 6.31 -6.09 12.57
N LEU A 192 5.08 -6.60 12.52
CA LEU A 192 4.20 -6.67 13.69
C LEU A 192 4.28 -8.07 14.33
N HIS A 193 4.79 -8.16 15.55
CA HIS A 193 4.99 -9.43 16.23
C HIS A 193 3.86 -9.70 17.23
N TYR A 194 2.98 -10.66 16.91
CA TYR A 194 1.92 -11.10 17.82
C TYR A 194 2.52 -11.52 19.19
N PRO A 195 1.99 -11.06 20.34
CA PRO A 195 2.59 -11.27 21.65
C PRO A 195 2.67 -12.76 22.05
N PRO A 196 3.69 -13.18 22.81
CA PRO A 196 3.84 -14.56 23.25
C PRO A 196 2.72 -14.94 24.23
N MET A 197 1.86 -15.87 23.83
CA MET A 197 0.76 -16.40 24.63
C MET A 197 1.11 -17.75 25.26
N GLU A 198 0.51 -18.05 26.42
CA GLU A 198 0.63 -19.35 27.08
C GLU A 198 0.05 -20.46 26.20
N SER A 199 0.72 -21.62 26.19
CA SER A 199 0.31 -22.77 25.38
C SER A 199 -1.10 -23.24 25.72
N GLY A 200 -1.92 -23.48 24.69
CA GLY A 200 -3.32 -23.89 24.83
C GLY A 200 -4.33 -22.75 24.96
N ARG A 201 -3.91 -21.48 25.05
CA ARG A 201 -4.83 -20.33 24.94
C ARG A 201 -5.20 -20.06 23.49
N VAL A 202 -6.49 -19.83 23.25
CA VAL A 202 -7.02 -19.40 21.93
C VAL A 202 -6.48 -18.01 21.63
N GLN A 203 -5.90 -17.83 20.44
CA GLN A 203 -5.48 -16.50 19.95
C GLN A 203 -6.69 -15.65 19.58
N VAL A 204 -6.57 -14.33 19.74
CA VAL A 204 -7.64 -13.35 19.51
C VAL A 204 -7.08 -12.17 18.73
N ASP A 205 -7.91 -11.51 17.93
CA ASP A 205 -7.48 -10.29 17.24
C ASP A 205 -7.21 -9.18 18.27
N GLY A 206 -6.01 -8.62 18.24
CA GLY A 206 -5.57 -7.53 19.09
C GLY A 206 -5.60 -6.19 18.37
N LYS A 207 -5.94 -5.12 19.08
CA LYS A 207 -5.80 -3.73 18.64
C LYS A 207 -5.11 -2.92 19.74
N VAL A 208 -4.14 -2.11 19.35
CA VAL A 208 -3.47 -1.11 20.20
C VAL A 208 -3.61 0.25 19.56
N GLU A 209 -3.93 1.27 20.35
CA GLU A 209 -3.82 2.66 19.93
C GLU A 209 -2.47 3.20 20.41
N LEU A 210 -1.53 3.48 19.51
CA LEU A 210 -0.23 4.07 19.84
C LEU A 210 -0.24 5.57 19.55
N LYS A 211 -0.14 6.41 20.59
CA LYS A 211 0.19 7.83 20.39
C LYS A 211 1.67 7.93 20.09
N MET A 212 2.03 8.53 18.96
CA MET A 212 3.42 8.71 18.56
C MET A 212 3.67 10.08 17.95
N LYS A 213 4.88 10.59 18.17
CA LYS A 213 5.40 11.82 17.56
C LYS A 213 6.54 11.46 16.62
N VAL A 214 6.46 11.90 15.36
CA VAL A 214 7.46 11.63 14.31
C VAL A 214 7.85 12.97 13.67
N ASP A 215 9.16 13.20 13.50
CA ASP A 215 9.66 14.44 12.89
C ASP A 215 9.59 14.43 11.35
N ALA A 216 9.79 15.59 10.73
CA ALA A 216 9.76 15.77 9.28
C ALA A 216 10.89 15.04 8.49
N THR A 217 11.80 14.36 9.19
CA THR A 217 12.83 13.48 8.62
C THR A 217 12.59 12.00 8.95
N GLY A 218 11.48 11.66 9.59
CA GLY A 218 11.04 10.28 9.82
C GLY A 218 11.53 9.62 11.10
N ASN A 219 12.24 10.32 12.00
CA ASN A 219 12.63 9.72 13.28
C ASN A 219 11.47 9.79 14.28
N LEU A 220 11.30 8.72 15.04
CA LEU A 220 10.41 8.66 16.20
C LEU A 220 10.99 9.51 17.34
N GLN A 221 10.17 10.41 17.88
CA GLN A 221 10.53 11.31 18.98
C GLN A 221 9.86 10.90 20.30
N GLU A 222 8.59 10.47 20.24
CA GLU A 222 7.82 10.01 21.40
C GLU A 222 6.91 8.84 20.99
N ILE A 223 6.67 7.89 21.89
CA ILE A 223 5.76 6.75 21.68
C ILE A 223 5.14 6.27 22.99
N ASN A 224 3.80 6.14 23.02
CA ASN A 224 3.04 5.74 24.21
C ASN A 224 1.83 4.88 23.82
N VAL A 225 1.50 3.87 24.62
CA VAL A 225 0.22 3.13 24.49
C VAL A 225 -0.91 3.96 25.09
N VAL A 226 -1.95 4.23 24.30
CA VAL A 226 -3.19 4.90 24.77
C VAL A 226 -4.20 3.86 25.24
N SER A 227 -4.33 2.74 24.52
CA SER A 227 -5.20 1.63 24.91
C SER A 227 -4.80 0.31 24.23
N GLU A 228 -5.21 -0.81 24.84
CA GLU A 228 -5.07 -2.16 24.33
C GLU A 228 -6.44 -2.86 24.41
N ASN A 229 -6.84 -3.58 23.35
CA ASN A 229 -8.04 -4.40 23.32
C ASN A 229 -7.79 -5.72 22.56
N PRO A 230 -8.09 -6.91 23.13
CA PRO A 230 -8.55 -7.10 24.51
C PRO A 230 -7.44 -6.75 25.52
N PRO A 231 -7.78 -6.14 26.67
CA PRO A 231 -6.78 -5.63 27.61
C PRO A 231 -6.02 -6.75 28.32
N LEU A 232 -4.79 -6.45 28.75
CA LEU A 232 -3.92 -7.34 29.54
C LEU A 232 -3.50 -8.64 28.81
N LEU A 233 -3.37 -8.60 27.48
CA LEU A 233 -2.83 -9.69 26.66
C LEU A 233 -1.42 -9.41 26.10
N GLY A 234 -0.87 -8.22 26.37
CA GLY A 234 0.51 -7.86 26.05
C GLY A 234 0.69 -7.29 24.64
N PHE A 235 -0.40 -6.97 23.94
CA PHE A 235 -0.31 -6.34 22.62
C PHE A 235 0.33 -4.94 22.71
N GLY A 236 0.11 -4.18 23.79
CA GLY A 236 0.72 -2.87 24.02
C GLY A 236 2.24 -2.95 24.12
N ASP A 237 2.76 -3.93 24.88
CA ASP A 237 4.20 -4.18 24.98
C ASP A 237 4.80 -4.68 23.66
N ALA A 238 4.07 -5.52 22.91
CA ALA A 238 4.46 -5.93 21.57
C ALA A 238 4.54 -4.73 20.61
N ALA A 239 3.54 -3.85 20.61
CA ALA A 239 3.50 -2.66 19.77
C ALA A 239 4.59 -1.65 20.13
N LEU A 240 4.87 -1.44 21.43
CA LEU A 240 6.03 -0.66 21.86
C LEU A 240 7.35 -1.27 21.37
N LYS A 241 7.49 -2.60 21.41
CA LYS A 241 8.70 -3.29 20.94
C LYS A 241 8.86 -3.23 19.42
N ASP A 242 7.78 -3.40 18.66
CA ASP A 242 7.78 -3.37 17.19
C ASP A 242 8.17 -1.98 16.64
N PHE A 243 7.82 -0.91 17.37
CA PHE A 243 7.99 0.47 16.89
C PHE A 243 9.06 1.31 17.60
N ARG A 244 9.58 0.96 18.78
CA ARG A 244 10.50 1.85 19.55
C ARG A 244 11.76 2.26 18.80
N GLU A 245 12.37 1.34 18.07
CA GLU A 245 13.58 1.60 17.28
C GLU A 245 13.26 1.93 15.81
N ALA A 246 11.99 2.11 15.46
CA ALA A 246 11.54 2.28 14.09
C ALA A 246 11.67 3.73 13.60
N LYS A 247 12.20 3.87 12.38
CA LYS A 247 12.03 5.03 11.53
C LYS A 247 10.84 4.85 10.60
N PHE A 248 10.34 5.98 10.15
CA PHE A 248 9.18 6.10 9.29
C PHE A 248 9.57 6.86 8.03
N ILE A 249 8.84 6.64 6.96
CA ILE A 249 8.63 7.70 5.98
C ILE A 249 7.74 8.73 6.70
N PRO A 250 8.16 10.01 6.81
CA PRO A 250 7.45 11.01 7.58
C PRO A 250 6.01 11.21 7.08
N ALA A 251 5.17 11.84 7.90
CA ALA A 251 3.86 12.28 7.46
C ALA A 251 3.96 13.35 6.36
N PHE A 252 2.93 13.51 5.53
CA PHE A 252 2.90 14.51 4.46
C PHE A 252 1.67 15.41 4.52
N ARG A 253 1.86 16.67 4.14
CA ARG A 253 0.81 17.67 3.83
C ARG A 253 1.29 18.59 2.70
N ASP A 254 0.40 18.99 1.80
CA ASP A 254 0.70 19.77 0.59
C ASP A 254 1.85 19.17 -0.26
N GLY A 255 1.95 17.83 -0.27
CA GLY A 255 3.01 17.08 -0.95
C GLY A 255 4.41 17.18 -0.31
N LYS A 256 4.53 17.74 0.90
CA LYS A 256 5.80 17.93 1.63
C LYS A 256 5.83 17.08 2.91
N PRO A 257 7.01 16.59 3.35
CA PRO A 257 7.12 15.92 4.64
C PRO A 257 6.94 16.92 5.79
N VAL A 258 6.30 16.50 6.88
CA VAL A 258 5.98 17.32 8.06
C VAL A 258 6.19 16.54 9.36
N GLU A 259 6.44 17.26 10.46
CA GLU A 259 6.32 16.71 11.80
C GLU A 259 4.83 16.42 12.10
N CYS A 260 4.56 15.31 12.79
CA CYS A 260 3.22 14.96 13.21
C CYS A 260 3.18 14.35 14.61
N GLU A 261 2.06 14.58 15.30
CA GLU A 261 1.61 13.75 16.42
C GLU A 261 0.34 13.01 15.97
N VAL A 262 0.31 11.68 16.10
CA VAL A 262 -0.74 10.80 15.57
C VAL A 262 -1.09 9.70 16.56
N THR A 263 -2.28 9.10 16.43
CA THR A 263 -2.71 7.93 17.21
C THR A 263 -2.88 6.73 16.30
N LEU A 264 -1.77 6.05 16.02
CA LEU A 264 -1.70 4.94 15.06
C LEU A 264 -2.41 3.68 15.60
N PRO A 265 -3.45 3.17 14.91
CA PRO A 265 -4.08 1.90 15.25
C PRO A 265 -3.23 0.72 14.76
N VAL A 266 -2.56 0.02 15.68
CA VAL A 266 -1.83 -1.22 15.39
C VAL A 266 -2.77 -2.40 15.54
N PHE A 267 -2.89 -3.23 14.50
CA PHE A 267 -3.78 -4.38 14.47
C PHE A 267 -3.01 -5.69 14.34
N TYR A 268 -3.19 -6.58 15.31
CA TYR A 268 -2.63 -7.93 15.35
C TYR A 268 -3.72 -8.93 15.01
N LYS A 269 -3.65 -9.54 13.82
CA LYS A 269 -4.53 -10.64 13.45
C LYS A 269 -4.11 -11.91 14.20
N ALA A 270 -5.04 -12.61 14.84
CA ALA A 270 -4.78 -13.96 15.35
C ALA A 270 -4.39 -14.89 14.19
N ALA A 271 -3.46 -15.82 14.43
CA ALA A 271 -3.26 -16.93 13.50
C ALA A 271 -4.57 -17.73 13.39
N GLY A 272 -5.04 -17.94 12.16
CA GLY A 272 -6.23 -18.75 11.90
C GLY A 272 -6.04 -20.19 12.35
N LEU A 273 -7.12 -20.80 12.84
CA LEU A 273 -7.25 -22.25 13.04
C LEU A 273 -7.31 -22.99 11.69
#